data_AF-A0A418AF26-F1
#
_entry.id   AF-A0A418AF26-F1
#
_cell.length_a   1.000
_cell.length_b   1.000
_cell.length_c   1.000
_cell.angle_alpha   90.00
_cell.angle_beta   90.00
_cell.angle_gamma   90.00
#
_symmetry.space_group_name_H-M   'P 1'
#
loop_
_entity.id
_entity.type
_entity.pdbx_description
1 polymer ?
#
loop_
_entity_poly.entity_id
_entity_poly.type
_entity_poly.pdbx_seq_one_letter_code
_entity_poly.pdbx_strand_id
1 'polypeptide(L)'
;MSDLSDATKRKTAFRFTIAADVDLLKEVALVAPYDAAYGQTTARWDEIGDNMRSIHGDTITASSCRKRFDDLLSAFKKATLKALRASGTEEEYNERDQLLQDIVDMVKELYIDGHMIREAALIGLKRKATEESDDDVSPRKVADNKDIKDIKDIKDSRRGSALKEAASVVATFTEMMSESNKIKAEEVGVKKDEIMLAQKKLELERARYELDKAEREARFAVEKMEREAQIEFMRSTIELMRTLTK
;
A
#
# COMPACT_ATOMS: atom_id res chain seq x y z
N MET A 1 -8.19 58.42 26.94
CA MET A 1 -8.44 57.01 27.27
C MET A 1 -9.25 56.44 26.13
N SER A 2 -8.66 55.57 25.34
CA SER A 2 -9.33 54.86 24.26
C SER A 2 -8.69 53.47 24.20
N ASP A 3 -9.53 52.47 24.46
CA ASP A 3 -9.22 51.10 24.80
C ASP A 3 -8.26 50.40 23.82
N LEU A 4 -7.17 49.90 24.37
CA LEU A 4 -6.38 48.80 23.83
C LEU A 4 -7.03 47.49 24.29
N SER A 5 -7.97 46.96 23.52
CA SER A 5 -8.47 45.60 23.75
C SER A 5 -8.69 44.85 22.44
N ASP A 6 -7.64 44.24 21.90
CA ASP A 6 -7.80 42.98 21.19
C ASP A 6 -6.54 42.11 21.32
N ALA A 7 -6.22 41.76 22.58
CA ALA A 7 -5.24 40.73 22.87
C ALA A 7 -5.92 39.35 22.84
N THR A 8 -5.66 38.61 21.76
CA THR A 8 -5.46 37.15 21.78
C THR A 8 -6.67 36.28 22.09
N LYS A 9 -7.73 36.36 21.28
CA LYS A 9 -8.62 35.19 21.11
C LYS A 9 -7.86 34.12 20.34
N ARG A 10 -7.55 32.98 20.97
CA ARG A 10 -6.97 31.81 20.27
C ARG A 10 -7.90 31.48 19.11
N LYS A 11 -7.38 31.46 17.88
CA LYS A 11 -8.14 31.03 16.71
C LYS A 11 -8.67 29.62 16.97
N THR A 12 -10.00 29.46 16.94
CA THR A 12 -10.64 28.16 17.10
C THR A 12 -10.15 27.24 15.99
N ALA A 13 -9.68 26.05 16.35
CA ALA A 13 -9.23 25.06 15.38
C ALA A 13 -10.41 24.66 14.48
N PHE A 14 -10.14 24.49 13.19
CA PHE A 14 -11.13 23.99 12.25
C PHE A 14 -11.63 22.60 12.67
N ARG A 15 -12.94 22.39 12.62
CA ARG A 15 -13.58 21.11 12.98
C ARG A 15 -14.07 20.42 11.71
N PHE A 16 -13.40 19.36 11.32
CA PHE A 16 -13.74 18.56 10.16
C PHE A 16 -15.14 17.92 10.29
N THR A 17 -15.94 18.10 9.25
CA THR A 17 -17.22 17.44 9.03
C THR A 17 -17.06 16.32 8.00
N ILE A 18 -18.08 15.50 7.78
CA ILE A 18 -18.02 14.47 6.74
C ILE A 18 -17.81 15.08 5.34
N ALA A 19 -18.49 16.18 5.03
CA ALA A 19 -18.32 16.89 3.77
C ALA A 19 -16.88 17.40 3.59
N ALA A 20 -16.30 18.00 4.65
CA ALA A 20 -14.91 18.44 4.61
C ALA A 20 -13.90 17.27 4.51
N ASP A 21 -14.24 16.10 5.04
CA ASP A 21 -13.44 14.88 4.84
C ASP A 21 -13.50 14.43 3.37
N VAL A 22 -14.66 14.48 2.73
CA VAL A 22 -14.82 14.16 1.29
C VAL A 22 -14.00 15.11 0.43
N ASP A 23 -14.11 16.43 0.67
CA ASP A 23 -13.35 17.43 -0.08
C ASP A 23 -11.84 17.25 0.12
N LEU A 24 -11.39 16.99 1.36
CA LEU A 24 -10.00 16.67 1.66
C LEU A 24 -9.49 15.45 0.87
N LEU A 25 -10.29 14.38 0.80
CA LEU A 25 -9.90 13.16 0.11
C LEU A 25 -9.83 13.36 -1.41
N LYS A 26 -10.73 14.16 -1.98
CA LYS A 26 -10.67 14.55 -3.40
C LYS A 26 -9.37 15.31 -3.71
N GLU A 27 -9.00 16.27 -2.86
CA GLU A 27 -7.74 17.00 -3.01
C GLU A 27 -6.51 16.10 -2.86
N VAL A 28 -6.52 15.18 -1.90
CA VAL A 28 -5.42 14.21 -1.72
C VAL A 28 -5.30 13.27 -2.93
N ALA A 29 -6.42 12.83 -3.49
CA ALA A 29 -6.42 12.01 -4.70
C ALA A 29 -5.87 12.78 -5.92
N LEU A 30 -6.21 14.07 -6.04
CA LEU A 30 -5.78 14.92 -7.16
C LEU A 30 -4.31 15.33 -7.07
N VAL A 31 -3.86 15.84 -5.91
CA VAL A 31 -2.50 16.37 -5.71
C VAL A 31 -1.47 15.26 -5.51
N ALA A 32 -1.93 14.07 -5.11
CA ALA A 32 -1.15 12.85 -4.91
C ALA A 32 0.14 13.08 -4.09
N PRO A 33 0.03 13.51 -2.81
CA PRO A 33 1.21 13.82 -1.99
C PRO A 33 2.11 12.60 -1.71
N TYR A 34 1.58 11.39 -1.88
CA TYR A 34 2.30 10.12 -1.76
C TYR A 34 3.19 9.79 -2.96
N ASP A 35 2.91 10.38 -4.13
CA ASP A 35 3.72 10.26 -5.36
C ASP A 35 4.71 11.42 -5.51
N ALA A 36 4.83 12.26 -4.48
CA ALA A 36 5.76 13.37 -4.49
C ALA A 36 7.21 12.86 -4.52
N ALA A 37 8.05 13.45 -5.37
CA ALA A 37 9.48 13.19 -5.36
C ALA A 37 10.09 13.53 -3.99
N TYR A 38 11.24 12.92 -3.67
CA TYR A 38 11.92 13.12 -2.39
C TYR A 38 12.07 14.61 -2.04
N GLY A 39 11.60 14.99 -0.85
CA GLY A 39 11.61 16.37 -0.35
C GLY A 39 10.45 17.25 -0.82
N GLN A 40 9.59 16.81 -1.75
CA GLN A 40 8.46 17.61 -2.26
C GLN A 40 7.13 17.35 -1.55
N THR A 41 7.04 16.32 -0.71
CA THR A 41 5.80 15.96 0.01
C THR A 41 5.22 17.13 0.79
N THR A 42 6.05 17.96 1.43
CA THR A 42 5.60 19.14 2.19
C THR A 42 4.87 20.14 1.28
N ALA A 43 5.45 20.47 0.12
CA ALA A 43 4.85 21.40 -0.83
C ALA A 43 3.50 20.92 -1.36
N ARG A 44 3.35 19.61 -1.59
CA ARG A 44 2.06 19.01 -1.98
C ARG A 44 1.01 19.10 -0.88
N TRP A 45 1.41 18.98 0.39
CA TRP A 45 0.50 19.21 1.50
C TRP A 45 0.14 20.68 1.69
N ASP A 46 1.07 21.60 1.39
CA ASP A 46 0.79 23.04 1.40
C ASP A 46 -0.25 23.40 0.33
N GLU A 47 -0.12 22.85 -0.89
CA GLU A 47 -1.11 22.99 -1.96
C GLU A 47 -2.50 22.48 -1.55
N ILE A 48 -2.60 21.28 -0.98
CA ILE A 48 -3.86 20.75 -0.44
C ILE A 48 -4.42 21.69 0.65
N GLY A 49 -3.55 22.20 1.52
CA GLY A 49 -3.94 23.13 2.57
C GLY A 49 -4.54 24.43 2.02
N ASP A 50 -4.01 24.95 0.92
CA ASP A 50 -4.50 26.15 0.25
C ASP A 50 -5.83 25.90 -0.48
N ASN A 51 -5.95 24.76 -1.18
CA ASN A 51 -7.21 24.36 -1.82
C ASN A 51 -8.32 24.21 -0.78
N MET A 52 -8.06 23.52 0.32
CA MET A 52 -9.03 23.35 1.41
C MET A 52 -9.39 24.68 2.09
N ARG A 53 -8.43 25.61 2.20
CA ARG A 53 -8.67 26.95 2.73
C ARG A 53 -9.61 27.75 1.83
N SER A 54 -9.50 27.59 0.51
CA SER A 54 -10.40 28.25 -0.44
C SER A 54 -11.86 27.81 -0.29
N ILE A 55 -12.09 26.57 0.14
CA ILE A 55 -13.44 25.97 0.30
C ILE A 55 -14.02 26.24 1.69
N HIS A 56 -13.22 26.09 2.75
CA HIS A 56 -13.71 26.09 4.14
C HIS A 56 -13.17 27.24 5.01
N GLY A 57 -12.32 28.10 4.46
CA GLY A 57 -11.82 29.33 5.09
C GLY A 57 -10.47 29.20 5.80
N ASP A 58 -9.99 30.35 6.30
CA ASP A 58 -8.60 30.57 6.74
C ASP A 58 -8.15 29.79 7.98
N THR A 59 -9.03 29.06 8.64
CA THR A 59 -8.70 28.30 9.86
C THR A 59 -8.10 26.92 9.57
N ILE A 60 -8.17 26.45 8.32
CA ILE A 60 -7.53 25.20 7.89
C ILE A 60 -6.02 25.40 7.73
N THR A 61 -5.23 24.38 8.07
CA THR A 61 -3.78 24.36 7.78
C THR A 61 -3.39 23.07 7.08
N ALA A 62 -2.34 23.11 6.26
CA ALA A 62 -1.74 21.93 5.64
C ALA A 62 -1.45 20.81 6.65
N SER A 63 -0.93 21.19 7.83
CA SER A 63 -0.68 20.26 8.93
C SER A 63 -1.96 19.61 9.48
N SER A 64 -3.07 20.37 9.57
CA SER A 64 -4.35 19.83 10.02
C SER A 64 -4.98 18.89 8.97
N CYS A 65 -4.86 19.20 7.68
CA CYS A 65 -5.29 18.35 6.57
C CYS A 65 -4.53 17.03 6.58
N ARG A 66 -3.19 17.08 6.64
CA ARG A 66 -2.35 15.89 6.71
C ARG A 66 -2.70 15.00 7.91
N LYS A 67 -2.79 15.59 9.10
CA LYS A 67 -3.17 14.86 10.31
C LYS A 67 -4.55 14.22 10.17
N ARG A 68 -5.53 14.96 9.64
CA ARG A 68 -6.89 14.44 9.44
C ARG A 68 -6.91 13.27 8.46
N PHE A 69 -6.18 13.38 7.35
CA PHE A 69 -6.02 12.29 6.39
C PHE A 69 -5.39 11.05 7.05
N ASP A 70 -4.30 11.21 7.81
CA ASP A 70 -3.64 10.10 8.51
C ASP A 70 -4.60 9.40 9.51
N ASP A 71 -5.40 10.18 10.25
CA ASP A 71 -6.42 9.66 11.17
C ASP A 71 -7.52 8.88 10.43
N LEU A 72 -8.02 9.41 9.31
CA LEU A 72 -9.02 8.75 8.45
C LEU A 72 -8.48 7.43 7.87
N LEU A 73 -7.26 7.46 7.34
CA LEU A 73 -6.61 6.28 6.77
C LEU A 73 -6.33 5.21 7.84
N SER A 74 -5.90 5.62 9.03
CA SER A 74 -5.71 4.74 10.19
C SER A 74 -7.02 4.07 10.61
N ALA A 75 -8.11 4.83 10.69
CA ALA A 75 -9.43 4.31 11.03
C ALA A 75 -10.00 3.39 9.94
N PHE A 76 -9.78 3.71 8.66
CA PHE A 76 -10.16 2.86 7.53
C PHE A 76 -9.47 1.50 7.58
N LYS A 77 -8.14 1.49 7.74
CA LYS A 77 -7.33 0.26 7.84
C LYS A 77 -7.73 -0.61 9.03
N LYS A 78 -8.28 -0.03 10.09
CA LYS A 78 -8.78 -0.73 11.28
C LYS A 78 -10.27 -1.10 11.18
N ALA A 79 -10.94 -0.79 10.08
CA ALA A 79 -12.39 -0.94 9.89
C ALA A 79 -13.22 -0.20 10.96
N THR A 80 -12.71 0.90 11.52
CA THR A 80 -13.34 1.69 12.59
C THR A 80 -13.99 2.98 12.12
N LEU A 81 -14.09 3.24 10.80
CA LEU A 81 -14.74 4.45 10.27
C LEU A 81 -16.21 4.63 10.69
N LYS A 82 -16.92 3.53 10.96
CA LYS A 82 -18.30 3.58 11.46
C LYS A 82 -18.40 4.30 12.81
N ALA A 83 -17.35 4.28 13.63
CA ALA A 83 -17.28 5.00 14.90
C ALA A 83 -17.02 6.51 14.73
N LEU A 84 -16.60 6.94 13.55
CA LEU A 84 -16.39 8.35 13.20
C LEU A 84 -17.61 8.98 12.51
N ARG A 85 -18.73 8.25 12.38
CA ARG A 85 -19.99 8.79 11.84
C ARG A 85 -20.57 9.81 12.83
N ALA A 86 -20.33 11.08 12.55
CA ALA A 86 -21.06 12.21 13.11
C ALA A 86 -21.95 12.80 12.00
N SER A 87 -23.00 13.55 12.36
CA SER A 87 -23.96 14.24 11.45
C SER A 87 -23.53 14.25 9.97
N GLY A 88 -24.23 13.48 9.15
CA GLY A 88 -23.86 13.22 7.76
C GLY A 88 -24.86 12.26 7.13
N THR A 89 -25.01 12.35 5.82
CA THR A 89 -25.87 11.49 5.00
C THR A 89 -25.20 10.17 4.68
N GLU A 90 -25.98 9.15 4.33
CA GLU A 90 -25.45 7.85 3.95
C GLU A 90 -24.56 7.95 2.72
N GLU A 91 -24.94 8.82 1.78
CA GLU A 91 -24.22 9.13 0.56
C GLU A 91 -22.83 9.72 0.85
N GLU A 92 -22.72 10.69 1.74
CA GLU A 92 -21.42 11.30 2.13
C GLU A 92 -20.48 10.29 2.80
N TYR A 93 -21.01 9.37 3.63
CA TYR A 93 -20.18 8.33 4.22
C TYR A 93 -19.68 7.33 3.18
N ASN A 94 -20.54 6.94 2.24
CA ASN A 94 -20.17 6.01 1.17
C ASN A 94 -19.14 6.62 0.24
N GLU A 95 -19.28 7.90 -0.12
CA GLU A 95 -18.31 8.61 -0.94
C GLU A 95 -16.94 8.70 -0.24
N ARG A 96 -16.91 9.06 1.05
CA ARG A 96 -15.66 9.07 1.83
C ARG A 96 -14.99 7.69 1.86
N ASP A 97 -15.76 6.65 2.13
CA ASP A 97 -15.24 5.29 2.27
C ASP A 97 -14.73 4.77 0.91
N GLN A 98 -15.39 5.12 -0.20
CA GLN A 98 -14.95 4.81 -1.56
C GLN A 98 -13.65 5.55 -1.92
N LEU A 99 -13.57 6.86 -1.66
CA LEU A 99 -12.35 7.64 -1.93
C LEU A 99 -11.14 7.11 -1.14
N LEU A 100 -11.34 6.69 0.10
CA LEU A 100 -10.29 6.05 0.90
C LEU A 100 -9.83 4.72 0.31
N GLN A 101 -10.76 3.91 -0.19
CA GLN A 101 -10.44 2.66 -0.88
C GLN A 101 -9.64 2.93 -2.17
N ASP A 102 -10.09 3.87 -2.99
CA ASP A 102 -9.44 4.23 -4.26
C ASP A 102 -8.02 4.76 -4.05
N ILE A 103 -7.82 5.64 -3.07
CA ILE A 103 -6.48 6.15 -2.71
C ILE A 103 -5.57 5.02 -2.22
N VAL A 104 -6.10 4.11 -1.38
CA VAL A 104 -5.33 2.97 -0.89
C VAL A 104 -4.89 2.06 -2.03
N ASP A 105 -5.78 1.79 -2.98
CA ASP A 105 -5.47 0.93 -4.11
C ASP A 105 -4.48 1.61 -5.06
N MET A 106 -4.64 2.90 -5.34
CA MET A 106 -3.67 3.68 -6.12
C MET A 106 -2.26 3.66 -5.50
N VAL A 107 -2.16 3.84 -4.18
CA VAL A 107 -0.86 3.77 -3.48
C VAL A 107 -0.25 2.36 -3.54
N LYS A 108 -1.06 1.31 -3.48
CA LYS A 108 -0.57 -0.08 -3.64
C LYS A 108 -0.02 -0.30 -5.04
N GLU A 109 -0.74 0.13 -6.08
CA GLU A 109 -0.29 0.00 -7.47
C GLU A 109 1.04 0.73 -7.68
N LEU A 110 1.20 1.95 -7.16
CA LEU A 110 2.48 2.67 -7.22
C LEU A 110 3.61 1.96 -6.48
N TYR A 111 3.32 1.32 -5.34
CA TYR A 111 4.31 0.53 -4.60
C TYR A 111 4.70 -0.74 -5.36
N ILE A 112 3.74 -1.40 -6.01
CA ILE A 112 3.97 -2.56 -6.87
C ILE A 112 4.83 -2.15 -8.07
N ASP A 113 4.45 -1.10 -8.79
CA ASP A 113 5.21 -0.58 -9.94
C ASP A 113 6.63 -0.16 -9.55
N GLY A 114 6.78 0.56 -8.43
CA GLY A 114 8.09 0.92 -7.89
C GLY A 114 8.92 -0.29 -7.49
N HIS A 115 8.30 -1.35 -6.96
CA HIS A 115 8.96 -2.62 -6.66
C HIS A 115 9.41 -3.32 -7.95
N MET A 116 8.56 -3.37 -8.98
CA MET A 116 8.88 -3.98 -10.27
C MET A 116 10.03 -3.25 -10.98
N ILE A 117 10.06 -1.91 -10.92
CA ILE A 117 11.16 -1.09 -11.46
C ILE A 117 12.47 -1.38 -10.71
N ARG A 118 12.42 -1.47 -9.38
CA ARG A 118 13.60 -1.78 -8.55
C ARG A 118 14.13 -3.18 -8.81
N GLU A 119 13.23 -4.16 -8.95
CA GLU A 119 13.57 -5.55 -9.28
C GLU A 119 14.19 -5.65 -10.67
N ALA A 120 13.62 -4.97 -11.67
CA ALA A 120 14.20 -4.90 -13.02
C ALA A 120 15.59 -4.26 -13.03
N ALA A 121 15.80 -3.18 -12.25
CA ALA A 121 17.11 -2.54 -12.11
C ALA A 121 18.15 -3.47 -11.43
N LEU A 122 17.76 -4.21 -10.39
CA LEU A 122 18.60 -5.22 -9.74
C LEU A 122 18.99 -6.36 -10.69
N ILE A 123 18.06 -6.83 -11.52
CA ILE A 123 18.34 -7.86 -12.53
C ILE A 123 19.28 -7.32 -13.62
N GLY A 124 19.16 -6.05 -14.01
CA GLY A 124 20.08 -5.39 -14.92
C GLY A 124 21.50 -5.27 -14.36
N LEU A 125 21.63 -4.89 -13.08
CA LEU A 125 22.92 -4.78 -12.40
C LEU A 125 23.59 -6.15 -12.22
N LYS A 126 22.81 -7.19 -11.93
CA LYS A 126 23.29 -8.56 -11.77
C LYS A 126 23.82 -9.16 -13.08
N ARG A 127 23.22 -8.80 -14.23
CA ARG A 127 23.73 -9.18 -15.56
C ARG A 127 25.04 -8.46 -15.91
N LYS A 128 25.19 -7.19 -15.52
CA LYS A 128 26.40 -6.40 -15.76
C LYS A 128 27.61 -6.85 -14.93
N ALA A 129 27.39 -7.36 -13.72
CA ALA A 129 28.47 -7.83 -12.84
C ALA A 129 29.07 -9.19 -13.26
N THR A 130 28.37 -9.99 -14.07
CA THR A 130 28.84 -11.31 -14.55
C THR A 130 29.63 -11.27 -15.86
N GLU A 131 29.64 -10.13 -16.58
CA GLU A 131 30.31 -10.00 -17.89
C GLU A 131 31.66 -9.27 -17.82
N GLU A 132 32.09 -8.77 -16.65
CA GLU A 132 33.30 -7.94 -16.48
C GLU A 132 34.39 -8.57 -15.57
N SER A 133 34.46 -9.91 -15.51
CA SER A 133 35.53 -10.61 -14.76
C SER A 133 36.21 -11.70 -15.59
N ASP A 134 36.79 -11.32 -16.72
CA ASP A 134 37.87 -12.06 -17.38
C ASP A 134 38.63 -11.06 -18.26
N ASP A 135 39.71 -10.45 -17.72
CA ASP A 135 40.99 -10.36 -18.43
C ASP A 135 42.07 -9.56 -17.67
N ASP A 136 43.28 -10.13 -17.78
CA ASP A 136 44.63 -9.57 -17.66
C ASP A 136 45.35 -9.51 -16.30
N VAL A 137 46.12 -10.58 -16.08
CA VAL A 137 47.32 -10.64 -15.23
C VAL A 137 48.49 -9.99 -15.98
N SER A 138 49.10 -8.94 -15.41
CA SER A 138 50.46 -8.54 -15.80
C SER A 138 51.30 -8.11 -14.59
N PRO A 139 52.40 -8.81 -14.25
CA PRO A 139 53.31 -8.41 -13.19
C PRO A 139 54.36 -7.41 -13.71
N ARG A 140 54.42 -6.21 -13.11
CA ARG A 140 55.51 -5.25 -13.37
C ARG A 140 56.57 -5.29 -12.26
N LYS A 141 57.81 -5.49 -12.70
CA LYS A 141 59.05 -5.65 -11.95
C LYS A 141 59.56 -4.35 -11.29
N VAL A 142 60.12 -4.54 -10.08
CA VAL A 142 61.20 -3.85 -9.33
C VAL A 142 61.46 -2.34 -9.49
N ALA A 143 61.59 -1.67 -8.33
CA ALA A 143 62.60 -0.64 -8.11
C ALA A 143 63.12 -0.71 -6.66
N ASP A 144 64.42 -0.99 -6.52
CA ASP A 144 65.22 -0.82 -5.31
C ASP A 144 65.53 0.67 -5.08
N ASN A 145 65.48 1.16 -3.83
CA ASN A 145 66.67 1.66 -3.12
C ASN A 145 66.40 2.13 -1.66
N LYS A 146 67.22 1.56 -0.77
CA LYS A 146 67.97 2.13 0.37
C LYS A 146 67.36 2.98 1.50
N ASP A 147 67.60 2.42 2.70
CA ASP A 147 68.13 3.05 3.91
C ASP A 147 67.35 4.15 4.63
N ILE A 148 66.50 3.75 5.60
CA ILE A 148 66.39 4.41 6.92
C ILE A 148 66.08 3.34 7.97
N LYS A 149 67.10 2.90 8.71
CA LYS A 149 66.92 2.27 10.03
C LYS A 149 66.59 3.41 11.02
N ASP A 150 65.82 3.07 12.05
CA ASP A 150 65.51 3.90 13.24
C ASP A 150 64.11 4.55 13.33
N ILE A 151 63.07 3.93 12.74
CA ILE A 151 61.66 4.15 13.13
C ILE A 151 60.88 2.82 13.07
N LYS A 152 61.28 1.79 13.83
CA LYS A 152 60.57 0.49 13.85
C LYS A 152 59.64 0.30 15.06
N ASP A 153 59.92 0.89 16.22
CA ASP A 153 59.22 0.47 17.45
C ASP A 153 57.94 1.26 17.80
N ILE A 154 57.61 2.33 17.08
CA ILE A 154 56.34 3.08 17.26
C ILE A 154 55.29 2.72 16.18
N LYS A 155 55.73 2.22 15.01
CA LYS A 155 54.86 2.00 13.84
C LYS A 155 54.15 0.64 13.86
N ASP A 156 54.74 -0.37 14.51
CA ASP A 156 54.14 -1.71 14.60
C ASP A 156 53.00 -1.80 15.63
N SER A 157 53.05 -1.00 16.71
CA SER A 157 51.95 -0.90 17.68
C SER A 157 50.69 -0.24 17.08
N ARG A 158 50.85 0.87 16.32
CA ARG A 158 49.70 1.53 15.65
C ARG A 158 49.13 0.71 14.49
N ARG A 159 49.96 -0.03 13.75
CA ARG A 159 49.49 -0.92 12.67
C ARG A 159 48.71 -2.12 13.20
N GLY A 160 49.15 -2.72 14.29
CA GLY A 160 48.41 -3.81 14.95
C GLY A 160 47.07 -3.35 15.53
N SER A 161 46.99 -2.13 16.07
CA SER A 161 45.75 -1.52 16.57
C SER A 161 44.76 -1.25 15.44
N ALA A 162 45.21 -0.62 14.34
CA ALA A 162 44.35 -0.30 13.20
C ALA A 162 43.85 -1.55 12.45
N LEU A 163 44.68 -2.60 12.35
CA LEU A 163 44.26 -3.89 11.78
C LEU A 163 43.23 -4.61 12.65
N LYS A 164 43.34 -4.51 13.98
CA LYS A 164 42.34 -5.07 14.91
C LYS A 164 41.02 -4.30 14.87
N GLU A 165 41.05 -2.98 14.79
CA GLU A 165 39.84 -2.17 14.59
C GLU A 165 39.18 -2.47 13.25
N ALA A 166 39.94 -2.54 12.16
CA ALA A 166 39.41 -2.88 10.84
C ALA A 166 38.78 -4.29 10.83
N ALA A 167 39.43 -5.29 11.45
CA ALA A 167 38.87 -6.63 11.58
C ALA A 167 37.59 -6.66 12.43
N SER A 168 37.53 -5.86 13.50
CA SER A 168 36.35 -5.73 14.35
C SER A 168 35.18 -5.11 13.59
N VAL A 169 35.42 -4.04 12.81
CA VAL A 169 34.38 -3.40 11.98
C VAL A 169 33.88 -4.37 10.90
N VAL A 170 34.79 -5.10 10.24
CA VAL A 170 34.40 -6.11 9.23
C VAL A 170 33.58 -7.24 9.84
N ALA A 171 33.91 -7.70 11.06
CA ALA A 171 33.12 -8.72 11.76
C ALA A 171 31.70 -8.22 12.06
N THR A 172 31.55 -7.00 12.58
CA THR A 172 30.22 -6.40 12.85
C THR A 172 29.39 -6.23 11.58
N PHE A 173 30.02 -5.85 10.46
CA PHE A 173 29.33 -5.71 9.18
C PHE A 173 28.90 -7.07 8.60
N THR A 174 29.74 -8.10 8.78
CA THR A 174 29.43 -9.47 8.34
C THR A 174 28.24 -10.05 9.13
N GLU A 175 28.21 -9.80 10.44
CA GLU A 175 27.11 -10.20 11.32
C GLU A 175 25.80 -9.50 10.93
N MET A 176 25.84 -8.18 10.71
CA MET A 176 24.69 -7.40 10.24
C MET A 176 24.16 -7.88 8.87
N MET A 177 25.05 -8.27 7.95
CA MET A 177 24.64 -8.84 6.65
C MET A 177 23.98 -10.22 6.80
N SER A 178 24.46 -11.06 7.71
CA SER A 178 23.85 -12.36 8.03
C SER A 178 22.45 -12.19 8.59
N GLU A 179 22.27 -11.28 9.54
CA GLU A 179 20.95 -10.93 10.10
C GLU A 179 20.00 -10.35 9.05
N SER A 180 20.49 -9.46 8.18
CA SER A 180 19.70 -8.92 7.08
C SER A 180 19.24 -10.00 6.10
N ASN A 181 20.10 -10.97 5.78
CA ASN A 181 19.75 -12.10 4.93
C ASN A 181 18.71 -13.01 5.58
N LYS A 182 18.81 -13.23 6.90
CA LYS A 182 17.85 -14.02 7.67
C LYS A 182 16.47 -13.35 7.69
N ILE A 183 16.41 -12.05 7.97
CA ILE A 183 15.16 -11.27 7.96
C ILE A 183 14.50 -11.33 6.58
N LYS A 184 15.28 -11.12 5.50
CA LYS A 184 14.76 -11.23 4.13
C LYS A 184 14.23 -12.62 3.81
N ALA A 185 14.87 -13.69 4.30
CA ALA A 185 14.41 -15.05 4.09
C ALA A 185 13.06 -15.30 4.81
N GLU A 186 12.91 -14.81 6.04
CA GLU A 186 11.67 -14.89 6.80
C GLU A 186 10.53 -14.08 6.14
N GLU A 187 10.81 -12.85 5.69
CA GLU A 187 9.84 -12.01 4.95
C GLU A 187 9.38 -12.67 3.65
N VAL A 188 10.30 -13.30 2.90
CA VAL A 188 9.95 -14.06 1.69
C VAL A 188 9.08 -15.27 2.03
N GLY A 189 9.32 -15.93 3.17
CA GLY A 189 8.48 -17.00 3.68
C GLY A 189 7.05 -16.54 3.95
N VAL A 190 6.90 -15.46 4.72
CA VAL A 190 5.58 -14.88 5.04
C VAL A 190 4.82 -14.47 3.78
N LYS A 191 5.48 -13.81 2.83
CA LYS A 191 4.86 -13.43 1.55
C LYS A 191 4.38 -14.64 0.75
N LYS A 192 5.14 -15.74 0.74
CA LYS A 192 4.72 -16.98 0.06
C LYS A 192 3.48 -17.57 0.72
N ASP A 193 3.42 -17.59 2.05
CA ASP A 193 2.27 -18.10 2.78
C ASP A 193 1.02 -17.22 2.57
N GLU A 194 1.19 -15.90 2.56
CA GLU A 194 0.11 -14.95 2.24
C GLU A 194 -0.45 -15.17 0.84
N ILE A 195 0.42 -15.33 -0.16
CA ILE A 195 0.01 -15.63 -1.55
C ILE A 195 -0.76 -16.96 -1.60
N MET A 196 -0.27 -17.98 -0.90
CA MET A 196 -0.91 -19.30 -0.88
C MET A 196 -2.30 -19.24 -0.23
N LEU A 197 -2.44 -18.46 0.85
CA LEU A 197 -3.73 -18.22 1.51
C LEU A 197 -4.69 -17.42 0.61
N ALA A 198 -4.20 -16.41 -0.10
CA ALA A 198 -5.00 -15.64 -1.04
C ALA A 198 -5.53 -16.51 -2.19
N GLN A 199 -4.68 -17.38 -2.75
CA GLN A 199 -5.08 -18.34 -3.79
C GLN A 199 -6.18 -19.29 -3.29
N LYS A 200 -6.03 -19.87 -2.09
CA LYS A 200 -7.06 -20.74 -1.50
C LYS A 200 -8.38 -20.03 -1.26
N LYS A 201 -8.35 -18.78 -0.80
CA LYS A 201 -9.57 -17.97 -0.62
C LYS A 201 -10.30 -17.76 -1.94
N LEU A 202 -9.57 -17.41 -2.98
CA LEU A 202 -10.11 -17.18 -4.32
C LEU A 202 -10.71 -18.46 -4.91
N GLU A 203 -10.10 -19.62 -4.67
CA GLU A 203 -10.65 -20.92 -5.06
C GLU A 203 -11.96 -21.23 -4.33
N LEU A 204 -12.01 -21.02 -3.01
CA LEU A 204 -13.23 -21.22 -2.23
C LEU A 204 -14.37 -20.28 -2.65
N GLU A 205 -14.05 -19.03 -2.99
CA GLU A 205 -15.04 -18.06 -3.45
C GLU A 205 -15.61 -18.44 -4.83
N ARG A 206 -14.77 -18.91 -5.75
CA ARG A 206 -15.23 -19.47 -7.03
C ARG A 206 -16.13 -20.69 -6.84
N ALA A 207 -15.73 -21.63 -5.97
CA ALA A 207 -16.54 -22.82 -5.69
C ALA A 207 -17.91 -22.46 -5.09
N ARG A 208 -17.95 -21.46 -4.21
CA ARG A 208 -19.20 -20.94 -3.65
C ARG A 208 -20.09 -20.32 -4.72
N TYR A 209 -19.52 -19.51 -5.61
CA TYR A 209 -20.27 -18.93 -6.72
C TYR A 209 -20.89 -19.99 -7.63
N GLU A 210 -20.13 -21.03 -7.98
CA GLU A 210 -20.63 -22.14 -8.82
C GLU A 210 -21.76 -22.92 -8.13
N LEU A 211 -21.64 -23.16 -6.82
CA LEU A 211 -22.73 -23.78 -6.04
C LEU A 211 -23.99 -22.90 -6.01
N ASP A 212 -23.85 -21.61 -5.71
CA ASP A 212 -24.98 -20.67 -5.68
C ASP A 212 -25.66 -20.54 -7.05
N LYS A 213 -24.87 -20.61 -8.13
CA LYS A 213 -25.36 -20.61 -9.51
C LYS A 213 -26.12 -21.90 -9.83
N ALA A 214 -25.53 -23.06 -9.54
CA ALA A 214 -26.15 -24.35 -9.77
C ALA A 214 -27.46 -24.51 -8.95
N GLU A 215 -27.50 -23.99 -7.72
CA GLU A 215 -28.71 -24.01 -6.89
C GLU A 215 -29.83 -23.17 -7.53
N ARG A 216 -29.51 -21.97 -8.02
CA ARG A 216 -30.50 -21.12 -8.72
C ARG A 216 -31.02 -21.78 -10.00
N GLU A 217 -30.12 -22.36 -10.80
CA GLU A 217 -30.50 -23.07 -12.02
C GLU A 217 -31.39 -24.28 -11.73
N ALA A 218 -31.07 -25.06 -10.68
CA ALA A 218 -31.89 -26.19 -10.24
C ALA A 218 -33.29 -25.74 -9.77
N ARG A 219 -33.37 -24.67 -8.98
CA ARG A 219 -34.67 -24.09 -8.55
C ARG A 219 -35.51 -23.66 -9.74
N PHE A 220 -34.90 -22.95 -10.69
CA PHE A 220 -35.59 -22.52 -11.91
C PHE A 220 -36.05 -23.70 -12.77
N ALA A 221 -35.23 -24.75 -12.87
CA ALA A 221 -35.59 -25.98 -13.61
C ALA A 221 -36.80 -26.68 -13.00
N VAL A 222 -36.85 -26.81 -11.66
CA VAL A 222 -38.00 -27.39 -10.95
C VAL A 222 -39.26 -26.55 -11.18
N GLU A 223 -39.19 -25.23 -11.02
CA GLU A 223 -40.34 -24.34 -11.24
C GLU A 223 -40.87 -24.44 -12.69
N LYS A 224 -39.96 -24.55 -13.66
CA LYS A 224 -40.32 -24.75 -15.07
C LYS A 224 -41.04 -26.08 -15.28
N MET A 225 -40.51 -27.17 -14.73
CA MET A 225 -41.13 -28.50 -14.83
C MET A 225 -42.51 -28.54 -14.16
N GLU A 226 -42.67 -27.90 -13.00
CA GLU A 226 -43.97 -27.81 -12.31
C GLU A 226 -45.01 -27.05 -13.14
N ARG A 227 -44.62 -25.92 -13.76
CA ARG A 227 -45.51 -25.19 -14.67
C ARG A 227 -45.91 -26.01 -15.89
N GLU A 228 -44.96 -26.71 -16.50
CA GLU A 228 -45.23 -27.56 -17.66
C GLU A 228 -46.21 -28.69 -17.29
N ALA A 229 -46.00 -29.36 -16.15
CA ALA A 229 -46.90 -30.40 -15.65
C ALA A 229 -48.31 -29.87 -15.35
N GLN A 230 -48.43 -28.66 -14.78
CA GLN A 230 -49.73 -28.01 -14.56
C GLN A 230 -50.46 -27.73 -15.88
N ILE A 231 -49.74 -27.23 -16.89
CA ILE A 231 -50.31 -26.97 -18.22
C ILE A 231 -50.78 -28.27 -18.88
N GLU A 232 -49.99 -29.33 -18.79
CA GLU A 232 -50.32 -30.64 -19.34
C GLU A 232 -51.56 -31.25 -18.67
N PHE A 233 -51.65 -31.13 -17.34
CA PHE A 233 -52.84 -31.55 -16.59
C PHE A 233 -54.09 -30.79 -17.04
N MET A 234 -54.00 -29.46 -17.20
CA MET A 234 -55.11 -28.64 -17.70
C MET A 234 -55.53 -29.05 -19.11
N ARG A 235 -54.57 -29.29 -20.02
CA ARG A 235 -54.85 -29.75 -21.39
C ARG A 235 -55.57 -31.09 -21.40
N SER A 236 -55.08 -32.06 -20.62
CA SER A 236 -55.69 -33.39 -20.49
C SER A 236 -57.12 -33.30 -19.94
N THR A 237 -57.35 -32.43 -18.94
CA THR A 237 -58.68 -32.20 -18.37
C THR A 237 -59.65 -31.62 -19.41
N ILE A 238 -59.20 -30.64 -20.20
CA ILE A 238 -60.02 -30.04 -21.28
C ILE A 238 -60.36 -31.09 -22.34
N GLU A 239 -59.40 -31.94 -22.70
CA GLU A 239 -59.59 -33.00 -23.69
C GLU A 239 -60.59 -34.05 -23.21
N LEU A 240 -60.49 -34.48 -21.95
CA LEU A 240 -61.47 -35.37 -21.32
C LEU A 240 -62.88 -34.75 -21.33
N MET A 241 -63.01 -33.48 -20.92
CA MET A 241 -64.31 -32.80 -20.95
C MET A 241 -64.90 -32.74 -22.36
N ARG A 242 -64.09 -32.50 -23.40
CA ARG A 242 -64.57 -32.55 -24.79
C ARG A 242 -65.08 -33.92 -25.20
N THR A 243 -64.41 -35.00 -24.78
CA THR A 243 -64.84 -36.36 -25.12
C THR A 243 -66.15 -36.76 -24.45
N LEU A 244 -66.45 -36.21 -23.27
CA LEU A 244 -67.69 -36.48 -22.53
C LEU A 244 -68.90 -35.69 -23.07
N THR A 245 -68.67 -34.60 -23.80
CA THR A 245 -69.72 -33.79 -24.45
C THR A 245 -70.09 -34.22 -25.88
N LYS A 246 -69.51 -35.32 -26.39
CA LYS A 246 -69.91 -35.98 -27.65
C LYS A 246 -70.76 -37.21 -27.35
#